data_AF-A0A349YRS7-F1
#
_entry.id   AF-A0A349YRS7-F1
#
_cell.length_a   1.000
_cell.length_b   1.000
_cell.length_c   1.000
_cell.angle_alpha   90.00
_cell.angle_beta   90.00
_cell.angle_gamma   90.00
#
_symmetry.space_group_name_H-M   'P 1'
#
loop_
_entity.id
_entity.type
_entity.pdbx_description
1 polymer ?
#
loop_
_entity_poly.entity_id
_entity_poly.type
_entity_poly.pdbx_seq_one_letter_code
_entity_poly.pdbx_strand_id
1 'polypeptide(L)'
;LIDEGKYYNIIVAVPGSEEPYTEVEYEFGRYLLEEKNEILYKFLQKESKKMKGILDNLRKYREKNEQRICELSEQQKLIEKGLYYFSDKE
;
A
#
# COMPACT_ATOMS: atom_id res chain seq x y z
N LEU A 1 -9.51 4.18 -11.09
CA LEU A 1 -9.29 4.93 -12.36
C LEU A 1 -7.92 5.58 -12.31
N ILE A 2 -7.30 5.81 -13.47
CA ILE A 2 -6.08 6.63 -13.56
C ILE A 2 -6.40 7.81 -14.47
N ASP A 3 -6.24 9.03 -13.96
CA ASP A 3 -6.44 10.25 -14.71
C ASP A 3 -5.34 11.26 -14.36
N GLU A 4 -4.70 11.85 -15.35
CA GLU A 4 -3.52 12.72 -15.20
C GLU A 4 -2.41 12.16 -14.25
N GLY A 5 -2.24 10.84 -14.20
CA GLY A 5 -1.28 10.17 -13.31
C GLY A 5 -1.69 10.09 -11.84
N LYS A 6 -2.93 10.50 -11.51
CA LYS A 6 -3.56 10.36 -10.19
C LYS A 6 -4.40 9.07 -10.16
N TYR A 7 -4.43 8.44 -8.99
CA TYR A 7 -5.18 7.21 -8.74
C TYR A 7 -6.44 7.57 -7.95
N TYR A 8 -7.59 7.13 -8.45
CA TYR A 8 -8.88 7.38 -7.81
C TYR A 8 -9.51 6.07 -7.35
N ASN A 9 -9.86 6.04 -6.06
CA ASN A 9 -10.61 4.98 -5.41
C ASN A 9 -12.06 5.44 -5.21
N ILE A 10 -13.01 4.54 -5.44
CA ILE A 10 -14.42 4.77 -5.18
C ILE A 10 -14.85 3.70 -4.18
N ILE A 11 -15.38 4.13 -3.03
CA ILE A 11 -15.90 3.24 -2.00
C ILE A 11 -17.43 3.35 -2.07
N VAL A 12 -18.09 2.20 -2.20
CA VAL A 12 -19.55 2.09 -2.16
C VAL A 12 -19.90 1.17 -1.00
N ALA A 13 -20.81 1.61 -0.14
CA ALA A 13 -21.24 0.86 1.02
C ALA A 13 -22.76 0.94 1.17
N VAL A 14 -23.33 -0.06 1.83
CA VAL A 14 -24.74 -0.12 2.22
C VAL A 14 -24.85 -0.32 3.73
N PRO A 15 -25.96 0.08 4.37
CA PRO A 15 -26.15 -0.18 5.81
C PRO A 15 -26.08 -1.67 6.12
N GLY A 16 -25.28 -2.05 7.10
CA GLY A 16 -25.08 -3.44 7.50
C GLY A 16 -23.97 -3.60 8.52
N SER A 17 -23.66 -4.85 8.84
CA SER A 17 -22.51 -5.23 9.66
C SER A 17 -21.56 -6.06 8.79
N GLU A 18 -20.27 -5.89 9.01
CA GLU A 18 -19.21 -6.56 8.28
C GLU A 18 -18.24 -7.20 9.28
N GLU A 19 -17.61 -8.32 8.90
CA GLU A 19 -16.49 -8.86 9.65
C GLU A 19 -15.32 -7.86 9.68
N PRO A 20 -14.54 -7.82 10.78
CA PRO A 20 -13.40 -6.91 10.87
C PRO A 20 -12.40 -7.14 9.74
N TYR A 21 -12.01 -6.07 9.05
CA TYR A 21 -10.93 -6.11 8.08
C TYR A 21 -9.57 -6.21 8.75
N THR A 22 -8.61 -6.82 8.05
CA THR A 22 -7.20 -6.72 8.39
C THR A 22 -6.68 -5.30 8.12
N GLU A 23 -5.52 -4.94 8.70
CA GLU A 23 -4.87 -3.64 8.47
C GLU A 23 -4.63 -3.36 6.98
N VAL A 24 -4.24 -4.39 6.21
CA VAL A 24 -3.98 -4.29 4.76
C VAL A 24 -5.27 -4.02 3.98
N GLU A 25 -6.36 -4.66 4.40
CA GLU A 25 -7.68 -4.52 3.78
C GLU A 25 -8.33 -3.17 4.07
N TYR A 26 -8.10 -2.61 5.27
CA TYR A 26 -8.51 -1.24 5.57
C TYR A 26 -7.76 -0.22 4.71
N GLU A 27 -6.45 -0.41 4.53
CA GLU A 27 -5.61 0.54 3.80
C GLU A 27 -5.86 0.52 2.29
N PHE A 28 -5.96 -0.67 1.69
CA PHE A 28 -6.02 -0.82 0.23
C PHE A 28 -7.38 -1.26 -0.30
N GLY A 29 -8.32 -1.58 0.59
CA GLY A 29 -9.67 -2.05 0.26
C GLY A 29 -9.70 -3.54 -0.03
N ARG A 30 -10.37 -4.32 0.84
CA ARG A 30 -10.53 -5.78 0.71
C ARG A 30 -10.95 -6.21 -0.70
N TYR A 31 -12.00 -5.59 -1.24
CA TYR A 31 -12.52 -5.90 -2.57
C TYR A 31 -11.46 -5.73 -3.67
N LEU A 32 -10.66 -4.66 -3.63
CA LEU A 32 -9.64 -4.42 -4.65
C LEU A 32 -8.47 -5.41 -4.57
N LEU A 33 -8.15 -5.87 -3.36
CA LEU A 33 -7.12 -6.88 -3.09
C LEU A 33 -7.59 -8.27 -3.56
N GLU A 34 -8.80 -8.68 -3.19
CA GLU A 34 -9.39 -9.97 -3.56
C GLU A 34 -9.58 -10.10 -5.09
N GLU A 35 -10.10 -9.05 -5.73
CA GLU A 35 -10.26 -8.99 -7.20
C GLU A 35 -8.92 -8.85 -7.94
N LYS A 36 -7.81 -8.76 -7.22
CA LYS A 36 -6.47 -8.52 -7.76
C LYS A 36 -6.45 -7.37 -8.76
N ASN A 37 -7.05 -6.23 -8.40
CA ASN A 37 -7.23 -5.08 -9.29
C ASN A 37 -5.89 -4.56 -9.86
N GLU A 38 -5.81 -4.44 -11.19
CA GLU A 38 -4.56 -4.04 -11.87
C GLU A 38 -4.10 -2.61 -11.56
N ILE A 39 -5.04 -1.69 -11.34
CA ILE A 39 -4.73 -0.29 -11.02
C ILE A 39 -4.12 -0.22 -9.62
N LEU A 40 -4.72 -0.93 -8.65
CA LEU A 40 -4.17 -1.06 -7.31
C LEU A 40 -2.78 -1.71 -7.34
N TYR A 41 -2.59 -2.78 -8.11
CA TYR A 41 -1.28 -3.42 -8.25
C TYR A 41 -0.20 -2.45 -8.74
N LYS A 42 -0.48 -1.71 -9.84
CA LYS A 42 0.44 -0.70 -10.38
C LYS A 42 0.73 0.41 -9.38
N PHE A 43 -0.27 0.83 -8.61
CA PHE A 43 -0.11 1.81 -7.53
C PHE A 43 0.83 1.29 -6.44
N LEU A 44 0.59 0.08 -5.91
CA LEU A 44 1.40 -0.52 -4.85
C LEU A 44 2.86 -0.73 -5.28
N GLN A 45 3.09 -1.17 -6.52
CA GLN A 45 4.44 -1.31 -7.06
C GLN A 45 5.18 0.04 -7.11
N LYS A 46 4.49 1.09 -7.58
CA LYS A 46 5.03 2.45 -7.66
C LYS A 46 5.37 2.99 -6.27
N GLU A 47 4.44 2.88 -5.32
CA GLU A 47 4.66 3.37 -3.96
C GLU A 47 5.73 2.57 -3.22
N SER A 48 5.78 1.24 -3.39
CA SER A 48 6.85 0.40 -2.81
C SER A 48 8.23 0.83 -3.31
N LYS A 49 8.39 1.05 -4.63
CA LYS A 49 9.67 1.52 -5.20
C LYS A 49 10.07 2.90 -4.66
N LYS A 50 9.12 3.82 -4.61
CA LYS A 50 9.32 5.18 -4.10
C LYS A 50 9.73 5.17 -2.63
N MET A 51 9.02 4.40 -1.81
CA MET A 51 9.26 4.29 -0.36
C MET A 51 10.62 3.64 -0.06
N LYS A 52 11.01 2.59 -0.79
CA LYS A 52 12.37 2.02 -0.72
C LYS A 52 13.44 3.07 -1.01
N GLY A 53 13.27 3.86 -2.08
CA GLY A 53 14.21 4.94 -2.41
C GLY A 53 14.32 6.04 -1.33
N ILE A 54 13.21 6.39 -0.69
CA ILE A 54 13.20 7.34 0.44
C ILE A 54 13.94 6.74 1.65
N LEU A 55 13.62 5.49 2.02
CA LEU A 55 14.24 4.78 3.14
C LEU A 55 15.75 4.64 2.94
N ASP A 56 16.20 4.28 1.75
CA ASP A 56 17.63 4.15 1.43
C ASP A 56 18.38 5.47 1.60
N ASN A 57 17.76 6.59 1.24
CA ASN A 57 18.34 7.91 1.45
C ASN A 57 18.36 8.32 2.93
N LEU A 58 17.29 8.06 3.68
CA LEU A 58 17.23 8.37 5.11
C LEU A 58 18.23 7.54 5.91
N ARG A 59 18.42 6.27 5.55
CA ARG A 59 19.38 5.36 6.21
C ARG A 59 20.83 5.84 6.10
N LYS A 60 21.20 6.64 5.10
CA LYS A 60 22.53 7.29 5.00
C LYS A 60 22.79 8.25 6.16
N TYR A 61 21.73 8.80 6.77
CA TYR A 61 21.80 9.72 7.90
C TYR A 61 20.96 9.20 9.07
N ARG A 62 21.07 7.89 9.37
CA ARG A 62 20.21 7.17 10.33
C ARG A 62 20.11 7.85 11.69
N GLU A 63 21.22 8.31 12.26
CA GLU A 63 21.25 8.91 13.60
C GLU A 63 20.29 10.10 13.77
N LYS A 64 20.02 10.84 12.69
CA LYS A 64 19.10 11.99 12.69
C LYS A 64 17.67 11.63 12.25
N ASN A 65 17.47 10.43 11.74
CA ASN A 65 16.23 10.03 11.06
C ASN A 65 15.64 8.73 11.61
N GLU A 66 16.10 8.21 12.75
CA GLU A 66 15.74 6.88 13.24
C GLU A 66 14.23 6.70 13.39
N GLN A 67 13.54 7.65 14.05
CA GLN A 67 12.09 7.61 14.20
C GLN A 67 11.39 7.59 12.83
N ARG A 68 11.82 8.46 11.91
CA ARG A 68 11.24 8.52 10.57
C ARG A 68 11.47 7.25 9.76
N ILE A 69 12.64 6.61 9.92
CA ILE A 69 12.96 5.33 9.29
C ILE A 69 12.04 4.23 9.82
N CYS A 70 11.77 4.20 11.13
CA CYS A 70 10.86 3.22 11.73
C CYS A 70 9.45 3.34 11.15
N GLU A 71 8.87 4.55 11.20
CA GLU A 71 7.52 4.83 10.65
C GLU A 71 7.41 4.41 9.17
N LEU A 72 8.35 4.85 8.34
CA LEU A 72 8.32 4.55 6.91
C LEU A 72 8.61 3.08 6.61
N SER A 73 9.35 2.38 7.48
CA SER A 73 9.56 0.93 7.34
C SER A 73 8.29 0.14 7.66
N GLU A 74 7.46 0.60 8.59
CA GLU A 74 6.16 0.00 8.87
C GLU A 74 5.19 0.20 7.70
N GLN A 75 5.12 1.42 7.15
CA GLN A 75 4.36 1.69 5.93
C GLN A 75 4.83 0.84 4.75
N GLN A 76 6.15 0.69 4.58
CA GLN A 76 6.71 -0.17 3.54
C GLN A 76 6.27 -1.64 3.70
N LYS A 77 6.27 -2.16 4.93
CA LYS A 77 5.78 -3.51 5.21
C LYS A 77 4.30 -3.66 4.86
N LEU A 78 3.49 -2.64 5.13
CA LEU A 78 2.07 -2.66 4.79
C LEU A 78 1.87 -2.74 3.26
N ILE A 79 2.60 -1.94 2.49
CA ILE A 79 2.59 -2.00 1.01
C ILE A 79 3.06 -3.37 0.51
N GLU A 80 4.09 -3.97 1.11
CA GLU A 80 4.58 -5.30 0.75
C GLU A 80 3.56 -6.41 1.05
N LYS A 81 2.85 -6.33 2.20
CA LYS A 81 1.72 -7.21 2.48
C LYS A 81 0.60 -7.04 1.45
N GLY A 82 0.31 -5.80 1.02
CA GLY A 82 -0.66 -5.55 -0.05
C GLY A 82 -0.22 -6.19 -1.38
N LEU A 83 1.05 -6.09 -1.75
CA LEU A 83 1.61 -6.73 -2.94
C LEU A 83 1.57 -8.26 -2.88
N TYR A 84 1.63 -8.85 -1.69
CA TYR A 84 1.55 -10.30 -1.51
C TYR A 84 0.22 -10.88 -1.99
N TYR A 85 -0.89 -10.13 -1.95
CA TYR A 85 -2.18 -10.58 -2.53
C TYR A 85 -2.10 -10.83 -4.05
N PHE A 86 -1.06 -10.33 -4.71
CA PHE A 86 -0.83 -10.46 -6.14
C PHE A 86 0.28 -11.46 -6.48
N SER A 87 0.79 -12.24 -5.51
CA SER A 87 1.90 -13.19 -5.72
C SER A 87 1.62 -14.23 -6.81
N ASP A 88 0.38 -14.68 -6.93
CA ASP A 88 0.01 -15.70 -7.94
C ASP A 88 -0.25 -15.10 -9.34
N LYS A 89 0.09 -13.83 -9.59
CA LYS A 89 0.03 -13.22 -10.93
C LYS A 89 1.32 -13.40 -11.74
N GLU A 90 2.33 -14.09 -11.19
CA GLU A 90 3.55 -14.52 -11.90
C GLU A 90 3.36 -15.86 -12.62
#